data_AF-A0A2V7J8M6-F1
#
_entry.id   AF-A0A2V7J8M6-F1
#
_cell.length_a   1.000
_cell.length_b   1.000
_cell.length_c   1.000
_cell.angle_alpha   90.00
_cell.angle_beta   90.00
_cell.angle_gamma   90.00
#
_symmetry.space_group_name_H-M   'P 1'
#
loop_
_entity.id
_entity.type
_entity.pdbx_description
1 polymer ?
#
loop_
_entity_poly.entity_id
_entity_poly.type
_entity_poly.pdbx_seq_one_letter_code
_entity_poly.pdbx_strand_id
1 'polypeptide(L)'
;MLRQIGLCLVAVGILVTPLAAQGKGRKKYAVTNDRALVVTKDALVKQGYEVVSVENSGHDVVVWYRRGNRGRGKGKGPPAKMVIHRTEDRVVFLSAPSEVLVDIDVRLKI
;
A
#
# COMPACT_ATOMS: atom_id res chain seq x y z
N MET A 1 28.65 52.29 21.08
CA MET A 1 27.29 52.72 20.69
C MET A 1 26.85 51.90 19.48
N LEU A 2 25.64 51.29 19.56
CA LEU A 2 24.82 50.56 18.56
C LEU A 2 25.50 49.43 17.73
N ARG A 3 25.23 48.12 17.87
CA ARG A 3 23.99 47.28 17.94
C ARG A 3 23.39 46.94 16.56
N GLN A 4 23.68 45.73 16.05
CA GLN A 4 22.95 44.99 15.00
C GLN A 4 23.05 43.49 15.36
N ILE A 5 22.04 42.84 15.98
CA ILE A 5 20.85 42.21 15.38
C ILE A 5 21.28 41.32 14.20
N GLY A 6 21.42 40.00 14.27
CA GLY A 6 20.58 39.02 14.96
C GLY A 6 19.53 38.48 13.99
N LEU A 7 19.87 37.52 13.12
CA LEU A 7 18.90 36.82 12.29
C LEU A 7 19.24 35.31 12.21
N CYS A 8 18.71 34.55 13.17
CA CYS A 8 18.65 33.09 13.10
C CYS A 8 17.54 32.69 12.12
N LEU A 9 17.89 32.14 10.96
CA LEU A 9 16.95 31.49 10.05
C LEU A 9 16.72 30.05 10.52
N VAL A 10 15.68 29.85 11.34
CA VAL A 10 15.15 28.53 11.66
C VAL A 10 14.22 28.11 10.53
N ALA A 11 14.70 27.25 9.64
CA ALA A 11 13.88 26.61 8.62
C ALA A 11 13.03 25.51 9.26
N VAL A 12 11.73 25.78 9.43
CA VAL A 12 10.73 24.80 9.86
C VAL A 12 10.41 23.89 8.68
N GLY A 13 11.07 22.74 8.61
CA GLY A 13 10.70 21.66 7.70
C GLY A 13 9.44 20.96 8.20
N ILE A 14 8.31 21.20 7.54
CA ILE A 14 7.06 20.48 7.81
C ILE A 14 7.26 19.02 7.40
N LEU A 15 7.38 18.14 8.40
CA LEU A 15 7.33 16.69 8.26
C LEU A 15 5.95 16.27 7.74
N VAL A 16 5.84 16.03 6.43
CA VAL A 16 4.71 15.28 5.87
C VAL A 16 5.02 13.79 6.06
N THR A 17 4.73 13.26 7.26
CA THR A 17 4.71 11.81 7.43
C THR A 17 3.41 11.25 6.85
N PRO A 18 3.46 10.24 5.98
CA PRO A 18 2.23 9.55 5.58
C PRO A 18 1.69 8.85 6.82
N LEU A 19 0.46 9.20 7.19
CA LEU A 19 -0.35 8.56 8.20
C LEU A 19 -0.59 7.10 7.76
N ALA A 20 0.36 6.22 8.06
CA ALA A 20 0.19 4.79 7.89
C ALA A 20 -0.97 4.40 8.81
N ALA A 21 -2.06 3.97 8.20
CA ALA A 21 -3.28 3.52 8.86
C ALA A 21 -2.95 2.48 9.95
N GLN A 22 -2.84 2.97 11.19
CA GLN A 22 -2.67 2.15 12.38
C GLN A 22 -4.07 1.71 12.83
N GLY A 23 -4.54 0.59 12.30
CA GLY A 23 -5.86 0.06 12.65
C GLY A 23 -5.93 -1.45 12.46
N LYS A 24 -5.96 -2.18 13.58
CA LYS A 24 -6.04 -3.64 13.73
C LYS A 24 -4.82 -4.42 13.21
N GLY A 25 -4.36 -5.38 14.02
CA GLY A 25 -3.27 -6.29 13.66
C GLY A 25 -3.53 -6.99 12.33
N ARG A 26 -2.45 -7.34 11.63
CA ARG A 26 -2.51 -7.93 10.29
C ARG A 26 -3.24 -9.27 10.34
N LYS A 27 -4.27 -9.42 9.51
CA LYS A 27 -5.06 -10.64 9.45
C LYS A 27 -4.32 -11.73 8.68
N LYS A 28 -4.46 -12.97 9.15
CA LYS A 28 -3.88 -14.17 8.52
C LYS A 28 -4.98 -14.97 7.84
N TYR A 29 -4.73 -15.47 6.63
CA TYR A 29 -5.69 -16.23 5.82
C TYR A 29 -5.13 -17.60 5.48
N ALA A 30 -5.90 -18.67 5.70
CA ALA A 30 -5.51 -20.03 5.37
C ALA A 30 -5.77 -20.32 3.87
N VAL A 31 -5.01 -19.65 3.00
CA VAL A 31 -5.13 -19.77 1.53
C VAL A 31 -3.75 -19.83 0.87
N THR A 32 -3.68 -20.31 -0.37
CA THR A 32 -2.44 -20.32 -1.15
C THR A 32 -2.05 -18.93 -1.65
N ASN A 33 -0.76 -18.74 -1.96
CA ASN A 33 -0.25 -17.50 -2.56
C ASN A 33 -0.93 -17.19 -3.90
N ASP A 34 -1.17 -18.19 -4.74
CA ASP A 34 -1.87 -18.01 -6.01
C ASP A 34 -3.29 -17.47 -5.81
N ARG A 35 -4.04 -18.04 -4.87
CA ARG A 35 -5.39 -17.56 -4.55
C ARG A 35 -5.36 -16.14 -3.99
N ALA A 36 -4.42 -15.86 -3.08
CA ALA A 36 -4.23 -14.53 -2.53
C ALA A 36 -3.88 -13.49 -3.61
N LEU A 37 -3.03 -13.85 -4.57
CA LEU A 37 -2.63 -12.98 -5.68
C LEU A 37 -3.78 -12.71 -6.65
N VAL A 38 -4.57 -13.72 -7.02
CA VAL A 38 -5.73 -13.55 -7.89
C VAL A 38 -6.75 -12.61 -7.25
N VAL A 39 -7.10 -12.85 -5.99
CA VAL A 39 -8.04 -11.99 -5.25
C VAL A 39 -7.51 -10.57 -5.10
N THR A 40 -6.21 -10.42 -4.86
CA THR A 40 -5.52 -9.14 -4.80
C THR A 40 -5.65 -8.34 -6.11
N LYS A 41 -5.36 -8.96 -7.25
CA LYS A 41 -5.40 -8.29 -8.56
C LYS A 41 -6.80 -7.78 -8.84
N ASP A 42 -7.81 -8.62 -8.60
CA ASP A 42 -9.20 -8.26 -8.85
C ASP A 42 -9.70 -7.17 -7.89
N ALA A 43 -9.34 -7.25 -6.60
CA ALA A 43 -9.64 -6.21 -5.62
C ALA A 43 -9.00 -4.86 -6.00
N LEU A 44 -7.75 -4.86 -6.46
CA LEU A 44 -7.07 -3.65 -6.94
C LEU A 44 -7.80 -3.04 -8.15
N VAL A 45 -8.14 -3.84 -9.15
CA VAL A 45 -8.85 -3.38 -10.36
C VAL A 45 -10.22 -2.82 -10.00
N LYS A 46 -10.98 -3.51 -9.16
CA LYS A 46 -12.29 -3.06 -8.67
C LYS A 46 -12.22 -1.71 -7.95
N GLN A 47 -11.15 -1.50 -7.17
CA GLN A 47 -10.89 -0.21 -6.51
C GLN A 47 -10.28 0.84 -7.45
N GLY A 48 -10.13 0.55 -8.75
CA GLY A 48 -9.63 1.48 -9.75
C GLY A 48 -8.12 1.70 -9.71
N TYR A 49 -7.38 0.71 -9.22
CA TYR A 49 -5.93 0.61 -9.36
C TYR A 49 -5.55 -0.24 -10.57
N GLU A 50 -4.32 -0.07 -11.02
CA GLU A 50 -3.68 -0.86 -12.06
C GLU A 50 -2.47 -1.57 -11.43
N VAL A 51 -2.34 -2.87 -11.69
CA VAL A 51 -1.16 -3.65 -11.30
C VAL A 51 -0.07 -3.39 -12.32
N VAL A 52 1.09 -2.94 -11.86
CA VAL A 52 2.24 -2.54 -12.69
C VAL A 52 3.23 -3.68 -12.83
N SER A 53 3.53 -4.37 -11.73
CA SER A 53 4.46 -5.49 -11.69
C SER A 53 4.11 -6.43 -10.55
N VAL A 54 4.46 -7.71 -10.71
CA VAL A 54 4.38 -8.71 -9.66
C VAL A 54 5.73 -9.40 -9.60
N GLU A 55 6.38 -9.32 -8.45
CA GLU A 55 7.68 -9.93 -8.19
C GLU A 55 7.50 -11.03 -7.15
N ASN A 56 8.09 -12.20 -7.42
CA ASN A 56 8.08 -13.31 -6.48
C ASN A 56 9.47 -13.42 -5.84
N SER A 57 9.52 -13.30 -4.52
CA SER A 57 10.74 -13.31 -3.70
C SER A 57 10.64 -14.41 -2.65
N GLY A 58 10.39 -15.64 -3.09
CA GLY A 58 10.33 -16.83 -2.25
C GLY A 58 9.07 -16.86 -1.38
N HIS A 59 9.19 -16.39 -0.14
CA HIS A 59 8.06 -16.30 0.79
C HIS A 59 7.17 -15.08 0.56
N ASP A 60 7.70 -14.07 -0.12
CA ASP A 60 7.00 -12.81 -0.37
C ASP A 60 6.62 -12.68 -1.84
N VAL A 61 5.39 -12.23 -2.10
CA VAL A 61 5.00 -11.73 -3.41
C VAL A 61 4.78 -10.23 -3.30
N VAL A 62 5.59 -9.45 -4.00
CA VAL A 62 5.49 -7.99 -4.05
C VAL A 62 4.62 -7.60 -5.23
N VAL A 63 3.53 -6.91 -4.93
CA VAL A 63 2.58 -6.39 -5.92
C VAL A 63 2.77 -4.88 -6.00
N TRP A 64 3.33 -4.44 -7.13
CA TRP A 64 3.40 -3.02 -7.47
C TRP A 64 2.12 -2.59 -8.16
N TYR A 65 1.50 -1.54 -7.65
CA TYR A 65 0.25 -1.02 -8.17
C TYR A 65 0.27 0.50 -8.22
N ARG A 66 -0.57 1.10 -9.05
CA ARG A 66 -0.74 2.56 -9.10
C ARG A 66 -2.20 2.91 -9.33
N ARG A 67 -2.56 4.17 -9.07
CA ARG A 67 -3.92 4.63 -9.30
C ARG A 67 -4.24 4.69 -10.80
N GLY A 68 -5.39 4.18 -11.20
CA GLY A 68 -5.89 4.29 -12.57
C GLY A 68 -6.27 5.74 -12.92
N ASN A 69 -6.33 6.05 -14.22
CA ASN A 69 -6.50 7.44 -14.67
C ASN A 69 -7.94 7.98 -14.51
N ARG A 70 -8.94 7.12 -14.21
CA ARG A 70 -10.37 7.43 -13.96
C ARG A 70 -10.96 8.58 -14.81
N GLY A 71 -10.49 8.79 -16.05
CA GLY A 71 -10.88 9.90 -16.92
C GLY A 71 -10.55 11.32 -16.43
N ARG A 72 -9.70 11.51 -15.42
CA ARG A 72 -9.48 12.84 -14.78
C ARG A 72 -8.21 13.59 -15.22
N GLY A 73 -7.45 13.08 -16.19
CA GLY A 73 -6.36 13.82 -16.84
C GLY A 73 -5.15 14.19 -15.96
N LYS A 74 -5.17 13.93 -14.65
CA LYS A 74 -4.09 14.27 -13.70
C LYS A 74 -2.91 13.28 -13.68
N GLY A 75 -2.85 12.40 -14.68
CA GLY A 75 -1.87 11.31 -14.74
C GLY A 75 -2.17 10.17 -13.78
N LYS A 76 -1.44 9.06 -13.95
CA LYS A 76 -1.45 7.92 -13.03
C LYS A 76 -0.50 8.26 -11.88
N GLY A 77 -0.98 8.23 -10.63
CA GLY A 77 -0.16 8.54 -9.45
C GLY A 77 1.09 7.64 -9.34
N PRO A 78 2.02 7.94 -8.42
CA PRO A 78 3.23 7.14 -8.27
C PRO A 78 2.89 5.68 -7.93
N PRO A 79 3.69 4.70 -8.38
CA PRO A 79 3.55 3.31 -7.94
C PRO A 79 3.71 3.17 -6.43
N ALA A 80 2.87 2.34 -5.84
CA ALA A 80 2.93 1.88 -4.46
C ALA A 80 3.12 0.36 -4.44
N LYS A 81 3.57 -0.17 -3.31
CA LYS A 81 3.81 -1.61 -3.11
C LYS A 81 2.89 -2.18 -2.04
N MET A 82 2.43 -3.39 -2.28
CA MET A 82 1.80 -4.26 -1.29
C MET A 82 2.57 -5.58 -1.28
N VAL A 83 2.73 -6.19 -0.12
CA VAL A 83 3.43 -7.48 0.01
C VAL A 83 2.47 -8.53 0.52
N ILE A 84 2.42 -9.65 -0.19
CA ILE A 84 1.72 -10.86 0.22
C ILE A 84 2.78 -11.75 0.87
N HIS A 85 2.83 -11.77 2.19
CA HIS A 85 3.80 -12.54 2.96
C HIS A 85 3.22 -13.92 3.29
N ARG A 86 3.92 -14.98 2.90
CA ARG A 86 3.56 -16.36 3.22
C ARG A 86 4.26 -16.81 4.50
N THR A 87 3.44 -17.12 5.50
CA THR A 87 3.83 -17.95 6.64
C THR A 87 3.49 -19.43 6.33
N GLU A 88 3.91 -20.37 7.19
CA GLU A 88 3.79 -21.82 6.95
C GLU A 88 2.49 -22.26 6.26
N ASP A 89 1.35 -21.96 6.89
CA ASP A 89 0.00 -22.36 6.45
C ASP A 89 -0.88 -21.17 6.02
N ARG A 90 -0.35 -19.94 6.08
CA ARG A 90 -1.15 -18.72 5.98
C ARG A 90 -0.50 -17.62 5.17
N VAL A 91 -1.34 -16.72 4.70
CA VAL A 91 -0.95 -15.50 4.00
C VAL A 91 -1.29 -14.28 4.84
N VAL A 92 -0.45 -13.25 4.77
CA VAL A 92 -0.65 -11.95 5.41
C VAL A 92 -0.41 -10.84 4.39
N PHE A 93 -1.31 -9.87 4.33
CA PHE A 93 -1.14 -8.69 3.47
C PHE A 93 -0.48 -7.54 4.22
N LEU A 94 0.60 -7.00 3.67
CA LEU A 94 1.38 -5.90 4.20
C LEU A 94 1.26 -4.68 3.30
N SER A 95 1.11 -3.48 3.88
CA SER A 95 1.02 -2.22 3.14
C SER A 95 -0.15 -2.17 2.14
N ALA A 96 -1.18 -2.98 2.37
CA ALA A 96 -2.41 -2.95 1.60
C ALA A 96 -3.20 -1.66 1.92
N PRO A 97 -3.72 -0.95 0.91
CA PRO A 97 -4.64 0.15 1.15
C PRO A 97 -5.95 -0.39 1.74
N SER A 98 -6.53 0.32 2.70
CA SER A 98 -7.66 -0.16 3.50
C SER A 98 -8.85 -0.59 2.65
N GLU A 99 -9.18 0.14 1.59
CA GLU A 99 -10.28 -0.19 0.66
C GLU A 99 -10.08 -1.51 -0.09
N VAL A 100 -8.83 -1.84 -0.43
CA VAL A 100 -8.47 -3.11 -1.08
C VAL A 100 -8.46 -4.23 -0.05
N LEU A 101 -7.95 -3.97 1.15
CA LEU A 101 -7.91 -4.96 2.23
C LEU A 101 -9.32 -5.41 2.62
N VAL A 102 -10.31 -4.50 2.65
CA VAL A 102 -11.72 -4.85 2.91
C VAL A 102 -12.28 -5.82 1.85
N ASP A 103 -12.02 -5.58 0.56
CA ASP A 103 -12.50 -6.46 -0.52
C ASP A 103 -11.82 -7.84 -0.47
N ILE A 104 -10.51 -7.86 -0.22
CA ILE A 104 -9.76 -9.10 0.04
C ILE A 104 -10.38 -9.86 1.23
N ASP A 105 -10.73 -9.13 2.29
CA ASP A 105 -11.29 -9.69 3.51
C ASP A 105 -12.59 -10.43 3.31
N VAL A 106 -13.48 -9.87 2.49
CA VAL A 106 -14.77 -10.47 2.15
C VAL A 106 -14.56 -11.74 1.32
N ARG A 107 -13.58 -11.73 0.42
CA ARG A 107 -13.39 -12.80 -0.58
C ARG A 107 -12.56 -13.98 -0.08
N LEU A 108 -11.72 -13.77 0.92
CA LEU A 108 -10.90 -14.82 1.54
C LEU A 108 -11.50 -15.37 2.85
N LYS A 109 -12.63 -14.82 3.32
CA LYS A 109 -13.36 -15.32 4.50
C LYS A 109 -14.31 -16.49 4.19
N ILE A 110 -14.48 -16.82 2.91
CA ILE A 110 -15.39 -17.86 2.42
C ILE A 110 -14.67 -19.21 2.42
#